data_AF-A0A497HPV4-F1
#
_entry.id   AF-A0A497HPV4-F1
#
_cell.length_a   1.000
_cell.length_b   1.000
_cell.length_c   1.000
_cell.angle_alpha   90.00
_cell.angle_beta   90.00
_cell.angle_gamma   90.00
#
_symmetry.space_group_name_H-M   'P 1'
#
loop_
_entity.id
_entity.type
_entity.pdbx_description
1 polymer ?
#
loop_
_entity_poly.entity_id
_entity_poly.type
_entity_poly.pdbx_seq_one_letter_code
_entity_poly.pdbx_strand_id
1 'polypeptide(L)' 'MVEERINIEVARSWYESYRRRYPEKGIEAAKRATLKYIIGLHRFWIDEEPPEEVVQEYKRQMDGWE' A
#
# COMPACT_ATOMS: atom_id res chain seq x y z
N MET A 1 -4.66 9.34 -15.16
CA MET A 1 -5.68 9.66 -14.13
C MET A 1 -5.08 9.45 -12.75
N VAL A 2 -5.64 10.04 -11.67
CA VAL A 2 -5.07 9.90 -10.31
C VAL A 2 -5.00 8.44 -9.85
N GLU A 3 -5.95 7.61 -10.28
CA GLU A 3 -5.93 6.15 -10.06
C GLU A 3 -4.72 5.45 -10.70
N GLU A 4 -4.17 5.95 -11.81
CA GLU A 4 -2.92 5.40 -12.39
C GLU A 4 -1.69 5.75 -11.54
N ARG A 5 -1.75 6.82 -10.72
CA ARG A 5 -0.63 7.27 -9.87
C ARG A 5 -0.55 6.50 -8.56
N ILE A 6 -1.67 5.97 -8.09
CA ILE A 6 -1.74 5.09 -6.93
C ILE A 6 -2.00 3.70 -7.48
N ASN A 7 -0.94 3.07 -8.00
CA ASN A 7 -1.01 1.71 -8.52
C ASN A 7 -0.31 0.73 -7.56
N ILE A 8 -0.46 -0.56 -7.85
CA ILE A 8 0.15 -1.63 -7.05
C ILE A 8 1.69 -1.59 -7.09
N GLU A 9 2.32 -1.01 -8.11
CA GLU A 9 3.77 -0.89 -8.21
C GLU A 9 4.31 0.12 -7.19
N VAL A 10 3.60 1.24 -6.97
CA VAL A 10 3.93 2.21 -5.91
C VAL A 10 3.83 1.56 -4.54
N ALA A 11 2.79 0.76 -4.32
CA ALA A 11 2.64 -0.03 -3.10
C ALA A 11 3.79 -1.04 -2.92
N ARG A 12 4.17 -1.75 -4.00
CA ARG A 12 5.24 -2.75 -4.00
C ARG A 12 6.60 -2.10 -3.69
N SER A 13 6.88 -0.95 -4.31
CA SER A 13 8.12 -0.19 -4.07
C SER A 13 8.24 0.25 -2.61
N TRP A 14 7.13 0.72 -2.03
CA TRP A 14 7.09 1.08 -0.60
C TRP A 14 7.28 -0.14 0.31
N TYR A 15 6.61 -1.25 0.01
CA TYR A 15 6.78 -2.51 0.75
C TYR A 15 8.22 -2.99 0.77
N GLU A 16 8.88 -3.03 -0.39
CA GLU A 16 10.28 -3.44 -0.48
C GLU A 16 11.21 -2.49 0.28
N SER A 17 10.97 -1.18 0.17
CA SER A 17 11.72 -0.16 0.91
C SER A 17 11.55 -0.34 2.42
N TYR A 18 10.32 -0.63 2.88
CA TYR A 18 10.04 -0.90 4.28
C TYR A 18 10.73 -2.18 4.77
N ARG A 19 10.68 -3.26 3.99
CA ARG A 19 11.35 -4.54 4.30
C ARG A 19 12.87 -4.38 4.42
N ARG A 20 13.48 -3.57 3.55
CA ARG A 20 14.93 -3.28 3.60
C ARG A 20 15.30 -2.42 4.81
N ARG A 21 14.45 -1.46 5.17
CA ARG A 21 14.73 -0.51 6.26
C ARG A 21 14.44 -1.09 7.65
N TYR A 22 13.44 -1.96 7.75
CA TYR A 22 12.97 -2.55 9.01
C TYR A 22 12.78 -4.07 8.88
N PRO A 23 13.84 -4.83 8.54
CA PRO A 23 13.74 -6.28 8.32
C PRO A 23 13.24 -7.03 9.56
N GLU A 24 13.52 -6.53 10.76
CA GLU A 24 13.14 -7.10 12.05
C GLU A 24 11.63 -7.08 12.32
N LYS A 25 10.87 -6.23 11.63
CA LYS A 25 9.42 -6.08 11.85
C LYS A 25 8.57 -7.11 11.11
N GLY A 26 9.16 -7.86 10.19
CA GLY A 26 8.49 -8.94 9.46
C GLY A 26 7.53 -8.46 8.37
N ILE A 27 6.97 -9.43 7.65
CA ILE A 27 6.14 -9.24 6.45
C ILE A 27 4.83 -8.52 6.79
N GLU A 28 4.13 -8.94 7.84
CA GLU A 28 2.84 -8.38 8.24
C GLU A 28 2.92 -6.91 8.67
N ALA A 29 4.06 -6.48 9.22
CA ALA A 29 4.28 -5.06 9.51
C ALA A 29 4.48 -4.24 8.23
N ALA A 30 5.23 -4.78 7.27
CA ALA A 30 5.44 -4.14 5.97
C ALA A 30 4.14 -4.03 5.17
N LYS A 31 3.30 -5.07 5.17
CA LYS A 31 1.96 -5.03 4.57
C LYS A 31 1.09 -3.95 5.21
N ARG A 32 1.00 -3.91 6.55
CA ARG A 32 0.23 -2.87 7.28
C ARG A 32 0.75 -1.45 7.03
N ALA A 33 2.06 -1.26 6.98
CA ALA A 33 2.67 0.05 6.69
C ALA A 33 2.37 0.51 5.26
N THR A 34 2.42 -0.41 4.30
CA THR A 34 2.12 -0.14 2.89
C THR A 34 0.67 0.24 2.69
N LEU A 35 -0.27 -0.49 3.31
CA LEU A 35 -1.69 -0.15 3.22
C LEU A 35 -1.98 1.27 3.74
N LYS A 36 -1.38 1.65 4.88
CA LYS A 36 -1.50 3.01 5.43
C LYS A 36 -0.96 4.08 4.48
N TYR A 37 0.16 3.78 3.81
CA TYR A 37 0.76 4.68 2.84
C TYR A 37 -0.14 4.91 1.63
N ILE A 38 -0.70 3.84 1.04
CA ILE A 38 -1.62 3.92 -0.11
C ILE A 38 -2.88 4.72 0.25
N ILE A 39 -3.48 4.45 1.42
CA ILE A 39 -4.64 5.21 1.92
C ILE A 39 -4.28 6.70 2.06
N GLY A 40 -3.11 7.00 2.62
CA GLY A 40 -2.61 8.37 2.74
C GLY A 40 -2.43 9.06 1.38
N LEU A 41 -1.91 8.34 0.37
CA LEU A 41 -1.81 8.85 -0.99
C LEU A 41 -3.19 9.13 -1.61
N HIS A 42 -4.16 8.25 -1.40
CA HIS A 42 -5.53 8.46 -1.90
C HIS A 42 -6.11 9.77 -1.37
N ARG A 43 -6.02 9.98 -0.05
CA ARG A 43 -6.46 11.22 0.58
C ARG A 43 -5.72 12.44 0.03
N PHE A 44 -4.41 12.31 -0.19
CA PHE A 44 -3.61 13.43 -0.68
C PHE A 44 -3.96 13.84 -2.13
N TRP A 45 -4.24 12.89 -3.02
CA TRP A 45 -4.46 13.18 -4.43
C TRP A 45 -5.93 13.32 -4.85
N ILE A 46 -6.84 12.66 -4.13
CA ILE A 46 -8.29 12.62 -4.44
C ILE A 46 -9.09 13.48 -3.44
N ASP A 47 -8.50 13.86 -2.31
CA ASP A 47 -9.18 14.57 -1.20
C ASP A 47 -10.36 13.79 -0.60
N GLU A 48 -10.34 12.46 -0.77
CA GLU A 48 -11.34 11.53 -0.25
C GLU A 48 -10.68 10.25 0.28
N GLU A 49 -11.39 9.51 1.14
CA GLU A 49 -11.00 8.16 1.50
C GLU A 49 -11.12 7.23 0.29
N PRO A 50 -10.18 6.27 0.11
CA PRO A 50 -10.40 5.22 -0.87
C PRO A 50 -11.65 4.42 -0.51
N PRO A 51 -12.51 4.06 -1.50
CA PRO A 51 -13.62 3.15 -1.28
C PRO A 51 -13.16 1.83 -0.67
N GLU A 52 -14.02 1.18 0.13
CA GLU A 52 -13.67 -0.08 0.80
C GLU A 52 -13.29 -1.17 -0.22
N GLU A 53 -13.92 -1.22 -1.40
CA GLU A 53 -13.55 -2.18 -2.44
C GLU A 53 -12.09 -2.01 -2.91
N VAL A 54 -11.60 -0.77 -2.98
CA VAL A 54 -10.22 -0.46 -3.38
C VAL A 54 -9.26 -0.93 -2.29
N VAL A 55 -9.58 -0.67 -1.03
CA VAL A 55 -8.79 -1.12 0.12
C VAL A 55 -8.71 -2.66 0.17
N GLN A 56 -9.82 -3.35 -0.09
CA GLN A 56 -9.87 -4.81 -0.09
C GLN A 56 -9.12 -5.41 -1.28
N GLU A 57 -9.17 -4.77 -2.44
CA GLU A 57 -8.38 -5.17 -3.61
C GLU A 57 -6.88 -5.06 -3.33
N TYR A 58 -6.42 -3.97 -2.71
CA TYR A 58 -5.02 -3.87 -2.27
C TYR A 58 -4.63 -4.97 -1.28
N LYS A 59 -5.46 -5.24 -0.27
CA LYS A 59 -5.19 -6.34 0.69
C LYS A 59 -5.04 -7.68 -0.03
N ARG A 60 -5.93 -7.97 -1.00
CA ARG A 60 -5.89 -9.21 -1.79
C ARG A 60 -4.61 -9.32 -2.61
N GLN A 61 -4.21 -8.26 -3.29
CA GLN A 61 -2.98 -8.24 -4.09
C GLN A 61 -1.72 -8.40 -3.22
N MET A 62 -1.75 -7.88 -1.99
CA MET A 62 -0.65 -7.96 -1.02
C MET A 62 -0.57 -9.31 -0.30
N ASP A 63 -1.60 -10.15 -0.36
CA ASP A 63 -1.62 -11.42 0.37
C ASP A 63 -0.47 -12.33 -0.08
N GLY A 64 -0.20 -12.36 -1.39
CA GLY A 64 0.90 -13.13 -2.00
C GLY A 64 2.29 -12.48 -1.93
N TRP A 65 2.50 -11.48 -1.07
CA TRP A 65 3.82 -10.84 -0.90
C TRP A 65 4.62 -11.50 0.22
N GLU A 66 5.89 -11.85 -0.09
CA GLU A 66 6.89 -12.48 0.79
C GLU A 66 8.07 -11.55 1.11
#